data_AF-A0A2I7SEC0-F1
#
_entry.id   AF-A0A2I7SEC0-F1
#
_cell.length_a   1.000
_cell.length_b   1.000
_cell.length_c   1.000
_cell.angle_alpha   90.00
_cell.angle_beta   90.00
_cell.angle_gamma   90.00
#
_symmetry.space_group_name_H-M   'P 1'
#
loop_
_entity.id
_entity.type
_entity.pdbx_description
1 polymer ?
#
loop_
_entity_poly.entity_id
_entity_poly.type
_entity_poly.pdbx_seq_one_letter_code
_entity_poly.pdbx_strand_id
1 'polypeptide(L)'
;MNNLSANYERILEVLRKISKEQLLSYQRRQPKLSDLELISLSLTAEFMGIDSENDLFRKLPDSLLSKIERSVYNRRRRKLVNKLNSIRLSLASHFNDLRCNGQNGW
;
A
#
# COMPACT_ATOMS: atom_id res chain seq x y z
N MET A 1 -20.52 -3.16 -5.68
CA MET A 1 -19.12 -3.62 -5.78
C MET A 1 -18.22 -2.52 -5.26
N ASN A 2 -17.46 -2.75 -4.19
CA ASN A 2 -16.57 -1.72 -3.66
C ASN A 2 -15.29 -1.69 -4.52
N ASN A 3 -15.12 -0.62 -5.30
CA ASN A 3 -13.90 -0.36 -6.08
C ASN A 3 -12.64 -0.45 -5.21
N LEU A 4 -12.76 -0.19 -3.91
CA LEU A 4 -11.67 -0.28 -2.94
C LEU A 4 -11.07 -1.68 -2.83
N SER A 5 -11.89 -2.73 -2.72
CA SER A 5 -11.39 -4.10 -2.58
C SER A 5 -10.64 -4.56 -3.83
N ALA A 6 -11.18 -4.27 -5.01
CA ALA A 6 -10.54 -4.64 -6.27
C ALA A 6 -9.21 -3.90 -6.49
N ASN A 7 -9.19 -2.59 -6.22
CA ASN A 7 -7.97 -1.78 -6.32
C ASN A 7 -6.91 -2.23 -5.31
N TYR A 8 -7.33 -2.53 -4.08
CA TYR A 8 -6.48 -3.06 -3.04
C TYR A 8 -5.79 -4.37 -3.45
N GLU A 9 -6.56 -5.35 -3.95
CA GLU A 9 -6.01 -6.63 -4.38
C GLU A 9 -5.01 -6.45 -5.54
N ARG A 10 -5.33 -5.56 -6.49
CA ARG A 10 -4.46 -5.30 -7.64
C ARG A 10 -3.15 -4.62 -7.22
N ILE A 11 -3.20 -3.64 -6.33
CA ILE A 11 -2.00 -2.99 -5.79
C ILE A 11 -1.17 -3.98 -4.98
N LEU A 12 -1.81 -4.80 -4.15
CA LEU A 12 -1.15 -5.83 -3.35
C LEU A 12 -0.43 -6.86 -4.24
N GLU A 13 -1.06 -7.30 -5.34
CA GLU A 13 -0.47 -8.22 -6.30
C GLU A 13 0.80 -7.62 -6.94
N VAL A 14 0.75 -6.36 -7.35
CA VAL A 14 1.91 -5.65 -7.92
C VAL A 14 3.03 -5.52 -6.89
N LEU A 15 2.70 -5.11 -5.66
CA LEU A 15 3.68 -4.98 -4.60
C LEU A 15 4.33 -6.30 -4.22
N ARG A 16 3.60 -7.43 -4.26
CA ARG A 16 4.15 -8.77 -4.04
C ARG A 16 5.18 -9.18 -5.11
N LYS A 17 4.99 -8.74 -6.37
CA LYS A 17 5.94 -9.03 -7.46
C LYS A 17 7.22 -8.21 -7.33
N ILE A 18 7.11 -6.97 -6.86
CA ILE A 18 8.25 -6.04 -6.73
C ILE A 18 9.01 -6.27 -5.42
N SER A 19 8.30 -6.56 -4.33
CA SER A 19 8.88 -6.71 -3.00
C SER A 19 9.20 -8.17 -2.71
N LYS A 20 10.46 -8.58 -2.93
CA LYS A 20 10.99 -9.89 -2.49
C LYS A 20 11.29 -9.94 -0.98
N GLU A 21 11.35 -8.79 -0.32
CA GLU A 21 11.67 -8.69 1.10
C GLU A 21 10.41 -8.74 1.97
N GLN A 22 10.38 -9.72 2.87
CA GLN A 22 9.47 -9.77 4.00
C GLN A 22 9.63 -8.49 4.83
N LEU A 23 8.66 -7.59 4.69
CA LEU A 23 8.61 -6.35 5.42
C LEU A 23 8.49 -6.61 6.93
N LEU A 24 9.65 -6.41 7.55
CA LEU A 24 9.98 -6.08 8.93
C LEU A 24 10.03 -7.21 9.98
N SER A 25 11.28 -7.41 10.41
CA SER A 25 11.74 -7.28 11.79
C SER A 25 10.78 -7.86 12.84
N TYR A 26 11.13 -9.04 13.33
CA TYR A 26 10.62 -9.72 14.52
C TYR A 26 9.62 -8.90 15.36
N GLN A 27 8.34 -9.24 15.28
CA GLN A 27 7.31 -8.74 16.20
C GLN A 27 6.97 -9.84 17.21
N ARG A 28 6.91 -9.49 18.50
CA ARG A 28 6.56 -10.44 19.57
C ARG A 28 5.17 -11.07 19.39
N ARG A 29 4.24 -10.35 18.75
CA ARG A 29 2.95 -10.85 18.31
C ARG A 29 2.83 -10.60 16.82
N GLN A 30 2.54 -11.64 16.06
CA GLN A 30 2.32 -11.49 14.62
C GLN A 30 1.03 -10.71 14.37
N PRO A 31 1.08 -9.63 13.58
CA PRO A 31 -0.11 -8.87 13.26
C PRO A 31 -0.97 -9.64 12.25
N LYS A 32 -2.29 -9.58 12.40
CA LYS A 32 -3.25 -10.21 11.46
C LYS A 32 -3.18 -9.63 10.03
N LEU A 33 -2.75 -8.38 9.94
CA LEU A 33 -2.52 -7.67 8.68
C LEU A 33 -1.01 -7.43 8.55
N SER A 34 -0.39 -7.92 7.49
CA SER A 34 1.04 -7.73 7.22
C SER A 34 1.38 -6.27 6.90
N ASP A 35 2.67 -5.91 7.01
CA ASP A 35 3.11 -4.55 6.65
C ASP A 35 2.93 -4.29 5.14
N LEU A 36 3.08 -5.31 4.29
CA LEU A 36 2.80 -5.21 2.86
C LEU A 36 1.31 -4.93 2.58
N GLU A 37 0.40 -5.65 3.24
CA GLU A 37 -1.04 -5.40 3.15
C GLU A 37 -1.38 -3.98 3.65
N LEU A 38 -0.71 -3.49 4.70
CA LEU A 38 -0.93 -2.15 5.22
C LEU A 38 -0.49 -1.07 4.23
N ILE A 39 0.71 -1.24 3.66
CA ILE A 39 1.23 -0.34 2.62
C ILE A 39 0.29 -0.34 1.41
N SER A 40 -0.17 -1.52 0.98
CA SER A 40 -1.13 -1.67 -0.12
C SER A 40 -2.41 -0.89 0.15
N LEU A 41 -2.94 -0.98 1.38
CA LEU A 41 -4.13 -0.24 1.78
C LEU A 41 -3.89 1.28 1.80
N SER A 42 -2.74 1.76 2.28
CA SER A 42 -2.40 3.19 2.26
C SER A 42 -2.27 3.72 0.82
N LEU A 43 -1.60 2.98 -0.06
CA LEU A 43 -1.49 3.36 -1.48
C LEU A 43 -2.84 3.32 -2.19
N THR A 44 -3.72 2.38 -1.83
CA THR A 44 -5.09 2.33 -2.37
C THR A 44 -5.89 3.54 -1.96
N ALA A 45 -5.79 3.97 -0.70
CA ALA A 45 -6.44 5.19 -0.22
C ALA A 45 -5.96 6.42 -1.00
N GLU A 46 -4.64 6.55 -1.20
CA GLU A 46 -4.05 7.63 -2.00
C GLU A 46 -4.50 7.60 -3.46
N PHE A 47 -4.48 6.43 -4.09
CA PHE A 47 -4.93 6.24 -5.47
C PHE A 47 -6.40 6.61 -5.65
N MET A 48 -7.24 6.32 -4.65
CA MET A 48 -8.67 6.65 -4.66
C MET A 48 -8.99 8.07 -4.17
N GLY A 49 -7.98 8.86 -3.79
CA GLY A 49 -8.19 10.21 -3.24
C GLY A 49 -8.92 10.23 -1.89
N ILE A 50 -8.75 9.19 -1.07
CA ILE A 50 -9.36 9.09 0.26
C ILE A 50 -8.38 9.64 1.31
N ASP A 51 -8.56 10.91 1.67
CA ASP A 51 -7.70 11.58 2.65
C ASP A 51 -8.14 11.34 4.10
N SER A 52 -9.42 10.99 4.31
CA SER A 52 -9.98 10.73 5.63
C SER A 52 -9.90 9.26 5.99
N GLU A 53 -9.16 8.94 7.05
CA GLU A 53 -9.14 7.59 7.62
C GLU A 53 -10.54 7.12 8.04
N ASN A 54 -11.38 8.04 8.54
CA ASN A 54 -12.78 7.74 8.86
C ASN A 54 -13.55 7.25 7.65
N ASP A 55 -13.37 7.90 6.50
CA ASP A 55 -13.96 7.47 5.25
C ASP A 55 -13.37 6.14 4.74
N LEU A 56 -12.05 5.97 4.83
CA LEU A 56 -11.36 4.73 4.45
C LEU A 56 -11.96 3.50 5.18
N PHE A 57 -12.10 3.58 6.50
CA PHE A 57 -12.65 2.48 7.31
C PHE A 57 -14.15 2.27 7.16
N ARG A 58 -14.91 3.25 6.67
CA ARG A 58 -16.31 3.04 6.29
C ARG A 58 -16.44 2.24 4.99
N LYS A 59 -15.45 2.36 4.10
CA LYS A 59 -15.40 1.70 2.80
C LYS A 59 -14.63 0.38 2.80
N LEU A 60 -13.92 0.07 3.89
CA LEU A 60 -13.17 -1.17 4.05
C LEU A 60 -14.12 -2.38 4.09
N PRO A 61 -13.79 -3.50 3.39
CA PRO A 61 -14.55 -4.74 3.50
C PRO A 61 -14.35 -5.38 4.88
N ASP A 62 -15.32 -6.19 5.32
CA ASP A 62 -15.31 -6.89 6.62
C ASP A 62 -14.08 -7.79 6.80
N SER A 63 -13.57 -8.36 5.70
CA SER A 63 -12.35 -9.17 5.69
C SER A 63 -11.10 -8.42 6.11
N LEU A 64 -11.04 -7.10 5.88
CA LEU A 64 -9.95 -6.23 6.32
C LEU A 64 -10.25 -5.59 7.67
N LEU A 65 -11.49 -5.20 7.94
CA LEU A 65 -11.92 -4.67 9.24
C LEU A 65 -11.65 -5.65 10.39
N SER A 66 -11.85 -6.95 10.16
CA SER A 66 -11.56 -8.00 11.14
C SER A 66 -10.05 -8.22 11.41
N LYS A 67 -9.18 -7.71 10.53
CA LYS A 67 -7.72 -7.86 10.62
C LYS A 67 -7.03 -6.65 11.26
N ILE A 68 -7.61 -5.45 11.20
CA ILE A 68 -6.95 -4.25 11.70
C ILE A 68 -7.92 -3.21 12.27
N GLU A 69 -7.58 -2.70 13.44
CA GLU A 69 -8.26 -1.56 14.05
C GLU A 69 -7.71 -0.24 13.53
N ARG A 70 -8.57 0.78 13.47
CA ARG A 70 -8.25 2.16 13.07
C ARG A 70 -6.98 2.70 13.76
N SER A 71 -6.97 2.72 15.08
CA SER A 71 -5.83 3.22 15.87
C SER A 71 -4.52 2.45 15.60
N VAL A 72 -4.62 1.13 15.34
CA VAL A 72 -3.47 0.28 15.00
C VAL A 72 -2.96 0.59 13.59
N TYR A 73 -3.87 0.75 12.63
CA TYR A 73 -3.55 1.18 11.27
C TYR A 73 -2.78 2.50 11.28
N ASN A 74 -3.29 3.53 11.94
CA ASN A 74 -2.62 4.82 12.04
C ASN A 74 -1.22 4.71 12.65
N ARG A 75 -1.09 3.98 13.77
CA ARG A 75 0.20 3.80 14.44
C ARG A 75 1.22 3.13 13.52
N ARG A 76 0.82 2.08 12.80
CA ARG A 76 1.71 1.34 11.90
C ARG A 76 1.99 2.10 10.61
N ARG A 77 0.99 2.78 10.03
CA ARG A 77 1.14 3.67 8.87
C ARG A 77 2.23 4.71 9.12
N ARG A 78 2.20 5.38 10.28
CA ARG A 78 3.25 6.35 10.68
C ARG A 78 4.66 5.74 10.72
N LYS A 79 4.79 4.51 11.23
CA LYS A 79 6.09 3.81 11.26
C LYS A 79 6.59 3.41 9.86
N LEU A 80 5.66 3.14 8.95
CA LEU A 80 5.95 2.66 7.60
C LEU A 80 6.12 3.79 6.57
N VAL A 81 5.95 5.06 6.95
CA VAL A 81 6.03 6.22 6.04
C VAL A 81 7.33 6.22 5.22
N ASN A 82 8.47 5.94 5.83
CA ASN A 82 9.76 5.95 5.13
C ASN A 82 9.82 4.84 4.05
N LYS A 83 9.36 3.62 4.37
CA LYS A 83 9.30 2.54 3.38
C LYS A 83 8.32 2.88 2.26
N LEU A 84 7.16 3.42 2.62
CA LEU A 84 6.16 3.82 1.65
C LEU A 84 6.70 4.91 0.71
N ASN A 85 7.44 5.89 1.24
CA ASN A 85 8.12 6.89 0.42
C ASN A 85 9.18 6.28 -0.50
N SER A 86 9.97 5.32 -0.02
CA SER A 86 10.95 4.63 -0.87
C SER A 86 10.29 3.89 -2.04
N ILE A 87 9.13 3.27 -1.81
CA ILE A 87 8.33 2.62 -2.86
C ILE A 87 7.80 3.65 -3.85
N ARG A 88 7.27 4.79 -3.38
CA ARG A 88 6.79 5.87 -4.26
C ARG A 88 7.91 6.43 -5.13
N LEU A 89 9.09 6.69 -4.55
CA LEU A 89 10.26 7.19 -5.28
C LEU A 89 10.77 6.18 -6.31
N SER A 90 10.85 4.90 -5.94
CA SER A 90 11.23 3.83 -6.86
C SER A 90 10.26 3.72 -8.03
N LEU A 91 8.95 3.80 -7.75
CA LEU A 91 7.92 3.79 -8.76
C LEU A 91 8.02 5.01 -9.69
N ALA A 92 8.23 6.21 -9.13
CA ALA A 92 8.42 7.43 -9.90
C ALA A 92 9.68 7.37 -10.79
N SER A 93 10.79 6.85 -10.27
CA SER A 93 12.01 6.62 -11.06
C SER A 93 11.73 5.69 -12.23
N HIS A 94 11.08 4.55 -11.96
CA HIS A 94 10.76 3.58 -13.01
C HIS A 94 9.89 4.19 -14.13
N PHE A 95 8.90 5.01 -13.77
CA PHE A 95 8.10 5.73 -14.77
C PHE A 95 8.89 6.76 -15.55
N ASN A 96 9.80 7.49 -14.91
CA ASN A 96 10.68 8.44 -15.59
C ASN A 96 11.63 7.72 -16.56
N ASP A 97 12.18 6.57 -16.17
CA ASP A 97 13.08 5.77 -17.01
C ASP A 97 12.36 5.22 -18.24
N LEU A 98 11.11 4.75 -18.09
CA LEU A 98 10.26 4.36 -19.21
C LEU A 98 9.99 5.53 -20.18
N ARG A 99 9.81 6.74 -19.65
CA ARG A 99 9.57 7.94 -20.46
C ARG A 99 10.81 8.37 -21.24
N CYS A 100 12.00 8.21 -20.67
CA CYS A 100 13.27 8.54 -21.33
C CYS A 100 13.66 7.49 -22.39
N ASN A 101 13.38 6.21 -22.15
CA ASN A 101 13.67 5.14 -23.11
C ASN A 101 12.65 5.05 -24.26
N GLY A 102 11.47 5.67 -24.12
CA GLY A 102 10.44 5.75 -25.16
C GLY A 102 10.62 6.89 -26.18
N GLN A 103 11.68 7.70 -26.08
CA GLN A 103 11.96 8.80 -27.02
C GLN A 103 13.13 8.54 -27.98
N ASN A 104 13.78 7.36 -27.93
CA ASN A 104 14.86 7.00 -28.84
C ASN A 104 14.35 6.25 -30.09
N GLY A 105 13.35 6.83 -30.76
CA GLY A 105 12.84 6.35 -32.05
C GLY A 105 12.70 7.51 -33.02
N TRP A 106 13.81 7.88 -33.65
CA TRP A 106 13.87 8.54 -34.95
C TRP A 106 14.54 7.58 -35.93
#